data_AF-A0A1B9LGG3-F1
#
_entry.id   AF-A0A1B9LGG3-F1
#
_cell.length_a   1.000
_cell.length_b   1.000
_cell.length_c   1.000
_cell.angle_alpha   90.00
_cell.angle_beta   90.00
_cell.angle_gamma   90.00
#
_symmetry.space_group_name_H-M   'P 1'
#
loop_
_entity.id
_entity.type
_entity.pdbx_description
1 polymer ?
#
loop_
_entity_poly.entity_id
_entity_poly.type
_entity_poly.pdbx_seq_one_letter_code
_entity_poly.pdbx_strand_id
1 'polypeptide(L)'
;MKKYLTFTILLLAMLVTACTSKPKAEAWLTKETKVNLPIPNLNQNYHDQQLLKFKYKNQENSLITLVDVNQNQLKVIGLSVLGIRLFEIEYNGEIIKTKQNIFIKELPAPQQVLSDIMLSILPIQQWQAVLPEGWQLFDKQLHRKLINDKQETVIDITYQESPTNKIRKPIHIQHYIFGYQIAIQSMEAK
;
A
#
# COMPACT_ATOMS: atom_id res chain seq x y z
N MET A 1 -6.78 -58.14 -7.26
CA MET A 1 -6.88 -57.11 -6.19
C MET A 1 -5.67 -56.16 -6.14
N LYS A 2 -4.42 -56.65 -6.15
CA LYS A 2 -3.21 -55.78 -6.14
C LYS A 2 -3.11 -54.73 -7.28
N LYS A 3 -3.51 -55.08 -8.51
CA LYS A 3 -3.48 -54.15 -9.66
C LYS A 3 -4.42 -52.95 -9.53
N TYR A 4 -5.58 -53.14 -8.90
CA TYR A 4 -6.55 -52.07 -8.64
C TYR A 4 -6.05 -51.16 -7.51
N LEU A 5 -5.43 -51.73 -6.48
CA LEU A 5 -4.81 -50.96 -5.39
C LEU A 5 -3.69 -50.03 -5.89
N THR A 6 -2.81 -50.50 -6.79
CA THR A 6 -1.78 -49.64 -7.41
C THR A 6 -2.37 -48.57 -8.32
N PHE A 7 -3.48 -48.85 -9.01
CA PHE A 7 -4.15 -47.85 -9.86
C PHE A 7 -4.82 -46.76 -9.02
N THR A 8 -5.43 -47.13 -7.88
CA THR A 8 -6.00 -46.16 -6.93
C THR A 8 -4.93 -45.29 -6.28
N ILE A 9 -3.74 -45.84 -5.96
CA ILE A 9 -2.61 -45.06 -5.41
C ILE A 9 -2.06 -44.07 -6.44
N LEU A 10 -1.98 -44.46 -7.72
CA LEU A 10 -1.51 -43.58 -8.79
C LEU A 10 -2.49 -42.43 -9.05
N LEU A 11 -3.80 -42.70 -8.98
CA LEU A 11 -4.86 -41.69 -9.13
C LEU A 11 -4.90 -40.70 -7.95
N LEU A 12 -4.61 -41.18 -6.73
CA LEU A 12 -4.56 -40.34 -5.52
C LEU A 12 -3.32 -39.43 -5.48
N ALA A 13 -2.20 -39.85 -6.08
CA ALA A 13 -0.99 -39.04 -6.18
C ALA A 13 -1.13 -37.83 -7.13
N MET A 14 -2.01 -37.90 -8.13
CA MET A 14 -2.26 -36.77 -9.05
C MET A 14 -3.07 -35.63 -8.40
N LEU A 15 -3.84 -35.91 -7.34
CA LEU A 15 -4.73 -34.93 -6.70
C LEU A 15 -4.01 -33.94 -5.76
N VAL A 16 -2.70 -34.10 -5.52
CA VAL A 16 -1.95 -33.25 -4.57
C VAL A 16 -1.20 -32.09 -5.23
N THR A 17 -1.34 -31.89 -6.54
CA THR A 17 -0.80 -30.70 -7.23
C THR A 17 -1.76 -29.51 -7.17
N ALA A 18 -2.35 -29.25 -6.00
CA ALA A 18 -2.98 -27.96 -5.75
C ALA A 18 -1.84 -26.93 -5.61
N CYS A 19 -1.58 -26.18 -6.68
CA CYS A 19 -0.70 -25.01 -6.61
C CYS A 19 -1.22 -24.07 -5.51
N THR A 20 -0.54 -24.05 -4.37
CA THR A 20 -0.73 -22.99 -3.38
C THR A 20 -0.21 -21.70 -4.00
N SER A 21 -1.09 -20.95 -4.68
CA SER A 21 -0.76 -19.61 -5.14
C SER A 21 -0.62 -18.76 -3.89
N LYS A 22 0.62 -18.46 -3.48
CA LYS A 22 0.87 -17.51 -2.39
C LYS A 22 0.15 -16.21 -2.73
N PRO A 23 -0.64 -15.62 -1.82
CA PRO A 23 -1.27 -14.33 -2.07
C PRO A 23 -0.16 -13.31 -2.32
N LYS A 24 -0.10 -12.79 -3.55
CA LYS A 24 0.93 -11.84 -3.94
C LYS A 24 0.62 -10.48 -3.32
N ALA A 25 1.64 -9.87 -2.72
CA ALA A 25 1.56 -8.51 -2.19
C ALA A 25 1.52 -7.51 -3.35
N GLU A 26 0.33 -7.24 -3.88
CA GLU A 26 0.15 -6.42 -5.07
C GLU A 26 -0.84 -5.28 -4.82
N ALA A 27 -0.61 -4.14 -5.51
CA ALA A 27 -1.50 -2.99 -5.51
C ALA A 27 -1.71 -2.45 -6.93
N TRP A 28 -2.80 -1.70 -7.11
CA TRP A 28 -3.11 -1.07 -8.38
C TRP A 28 -2.49 0.33 -8.44
N LEU A 29 -1.75 0.63 -9.52
CA LEU A 29 -1.27 1.98 -9.82
C LEU A 29 -2.23 2.70 -10.77
N THR A 30 -2.88 1.94 -11.65
CA THR A 30 -3.97 2.40 -12.52
C THR A 30 -5.10 1.38 -12.50
N LYS A 31 -6.15 1.60 -13.31
CA LYS A 31 -7.23 0.62 -13.51
C LYS A 31 -6.77 -0.64 -14.28
N GLU A 32 -5.61 -0.58 -14.92
CA GLU A 32 -5.09 -1.61 -15.82
C GLU A 32 -3.72 -2.14 -15.37
N THR A 33 -3.02 -1.39 -14.52
CA THR A 33 -1.65 -1.67 -14.11
C THR A 33 -1.61 -2.05 -12.64
N LYS A 34 -1.22 -3.30 -12.39
CA LYS A 34 -0.95 -3.84 -11.06
C LYS A 34 0.55 -4.03 -10.88
N VAL A 35 1.03 -3.79 -9.67
CA VAL A 35 2.46 -3.90 -9.33
C VAL A 35 2.62 -4.71 -8.05
N ASN A 36 3.75 -5.42 -7.92
CA ASN A 36 4.17 -5.95 -6.64
C ASN A 36 4.57 -4.79 -5.72
N LEU A 37 4.16 -4.84 -4.46
CA LEU A 37 4.64 -3.91 -3.47
C LEU A 37 6.11 -4.22 -3.12
N PRO A 38 6.95 -3.19 -2.94
CA PRO A 38 8.32 -3.41 -2.51
C PRO A 38 8.36 -3.84 -1.04
N ILE A 39 9.45 -4.48 -0.62
CA ILE A 39 9.65 -4.83 0.80
C ILE A 39 9.69 -3.53 1.62
N PRO A 40 8.96 -3.41 2.75
CA PRO A 40 8.85 -2.16 3.51
C PRO A 40 10.09 -1.95 4.40
N ASN A 41 11.25 -1.79 3.76
CA ASN A 41 12.52 -1.62 4.42
C ASN A 41 12.83 -0.13 4.56
N LEU A 42 13.08 0.33 5.78
CA LEU A 42 13.48 1.69 6.08
C LEU A 42 14.79 1.67 6.86
N ASN A 43 15.64 2.67 6.63
CA ASN A 43 16.92 2.81 7.33
C ASN A 43 16.75 3.18 8.81
N GLN A 44 15.52 3.48 9.24
CA GLN A 44 15.14 3.82 10.60
C GLN A 44 13.67 3.43 10.83
N ASN A 45 13.27 3.28 12.09
CA ASN A 45 11.87 3.02 12.41
C ASN A 45 11.01 4.23 12.04
N TYR A 46 9.79 3.96 11.59
CA TYR A 46 8.78 4.96 11.30
C TYR A 46 7.56 4.70 12.18
N HIS A 47 7.13 5.73 12.90
CA HIS A 47 5.86 5.74 13.61
C HIS A 47 5.17 7.06 13.28
N ASP A 48 3.88 7.01 12.96
CA ASP A 48 3.11 8.21 12.70
C ASP A 48 1.63 8.00 12.99
N GLN A 49 1.07 8.87 13.83
CA GLN A 49 -0.36 9.01 14.02
C GLN A 49 -0.82 10.25 13.27
N GLN A 50 -1.78 10.07 12.36
CA GLN A 50 -2.21 11.13 11.44
C GLN A 50 -3.71 11.08 11.19
N LEU A 51 -4.31 12.25 11.01
CA LEU A 51 -5.67 12.42 10.50
C LEU A 51 -5.60 12.51 8.98
N LEU A 52 -6.28 11.58 8.32
CA LEU A 52 -6.44 11.58 6.87
C LEU A 52 -7.83 12.12 6.51
N LYS A 53 -7.87 13.16 5.68
CA LYS A 53 -9.08 13.69 5.09
C LYS A 53 -9.11 13.27 3.62
N PHE A 54 -9.91 12.25 3.33
CA PHE A 54 -10.13 11.75 1.99
C PHE A 54 -11.21 12.57 1.31
N LYS A 55 -10.94 12.98 0.08
CA LYS A 55 -11.94 13.57 -0.81
C LYS A 55 -11.98 12.78 -2.10
N TYR A 56 -13.15 12.25 -2.40
CA TYR A 56 -13.42 11.49 -3.61
C TYR A 56 -14.76 11.94 -4.17
N LYS A 57 -14.75 12.41 -5.42
CA LYS A 57 -15.88 13.13 -6.03
C LYS A 57 -16.30 14.31 -5.13
N ASN A 58 -17.57 14.39 -4.73
CA ASN A 58 -18.12 15.44 -3.88
C ASN A 58 -18.29 14.99 -2.42
N GLN A 59 -17.65 13.89 -2.02
CA GLN A 59 -17.73 13.36 -0.66
C GLN A 59 -16.38 13.50 0.04
N GLU A 60 -16.45 13.91 1.30
CA GLU A 60 -15.29 14.04 2.16
C GLU A 60 -15.48 13.13 3.38
N ASN A 61 -14.46 12.32 3.67
CA ASN A 61 -14.45 11.41 4.81
C ASN A 61 -13.14 11.55 5.56
N SER A 62 -13.20 11.37 6.87
CA SER A 62 -12.03 11.49 7.73
C SER A 62 -11.80 10.21 8.52
N LEU A 63 -10.54 9.80 8.64
CA LEU A 63 -10.14 8.69 9.46
C LEU A 63 -8.78 8.95 10.08
N ILE A 64 -8.52 8.36 11.23
CA ILE A 64 -7.20 8.40 11.88
C ILE A 64 -6.44 7.15 11.45
N THR A 65 -5.19 7.31 11.01
CA THR A 65 -4.30 6.17 10.78
C THR A 65 -3.14 6.18 11.74
N LEU A 66 -2.82 4.98 12.24
CA LEU A 66 -1.56 4.67 12.89
C LEU A 66 -0.72 3.89 11.88
N VAL A 67 0.46 4.40 11.56
CA VAL A 67 1.42 3.77 10.66
C VAL A 67 2.68 3.43 11.43
N ASP A 68 3.05 2.16 11.42
CA ASP A 68 4.26 1.65 12.06
C ASP A 68 5.08 0.89 11.02
N VAL A 69 6.37 1.20 10.92
CA VAL A 69 7.35 0.44 10.14
C VAL A 69 8.57 0.16 11.00
N ASN A 70 8.82 -1.11 11.26
CA ASN A 70 9.94 -1.59 12.06
C ASN A 70 10.37 -2.97 11.57
N GLN A 71 11.68 -3.21 11.42
CA GLN A 71 12.23 -4.52 11.04
C GLN A 71 11.53 -5.17 9.82
N ASN A 72 11.31 -4.38 8.76
CA ASN A 72 10.65 -4.82 7.53
C ASN A 72 9.18 -5.27 7.71
N GLN A 73 8.57 -4.91 8.83
CA GLN A 73 7.13 -5.06 9.07
C GLN A 73 6.48 -3.69 9.02
N LEU A 74 5.47 -3.57 8.19
CA LEU A 74 4.60 -2.41 8.09
C LEU A 74 3.22 -2.78 8.65
N LYS A 75 2.74 -1.98 9.58
CA LYS A 75 1.40 -2.07 10.13
C LYS A 75 0.64 -0.76 9.94
N VAL A 76 -0.61 -0.87 9.49
CA VAL A 76 -1.54 0.26 9.38
C VAL A 76 -2.82 -0.08 10.13
N ILE A 77 -3.24 0.78 11.04
CA ILE A 77 -4.56 0.71 11.67
C ILE A 77 -5.36 1.93 11.23
N GLY A 78 -6.51 1.71 10.60
CA GLY A 78 -7.47 2.77 10.27
C GLY A 78 -8.59 2.81 11.29
N LEU A 79 -8.79 3.98 11.91
CA LEU A 79 -9.84 4.24 12.88
C LEU A 79 -10.79 5.31 12.34
N SER A 80 -12.08 5.21 12.66
CA SER A 80 -12.98 6.37 12.52
C SER A 80 -12.51 7.49 13.45
N VAL A 81 -12.98 8.71 13.19
CA VAL A 81 -12.71 9.85 14.10
C VAL A 81 -13.25 9.65 15.52
N LEU A 82 -14.17 8.68 15.71
CA LEU A 82 -14.69 8.27 17.02
C LEU A 82 -13.86 7.13 17.67
N GLY A 83 -12.77 6.70 17.05
CA GLY A 83 -11.89 5.64 17.56
C GLY A 83 -12.33 4.21 17.20
N ILE A 84 -13.33 4.03 16.33
CA ILE A 84 -13.79 2.70 15.91
C ILE A 84 -12.81 2.14 14.88
N ARG A 85 -12.29 0.93 15.10
CA ARG A 85 -11.35 0.31 14.14
C ARG A 85 -12.04 -0.17 12.87
N LEU A 86 -11.76 0.51 11.76
CA LEU A 86 -12.31 0.25 10.43
C LEU A 86 -11.56 -0.90 9.75
N PHE A 87 -10.23 -0.84 9.76
CA PHE A 87 -9.38 -1.85 9.16
C PHE A 87 -8.01 -1.93 9.84
N GLU A 88 -7.32 -3.03 9.57
CA GLU A 88 -5.94 -3.29 9.96
C GLU A 88 -5.21 -3.98 8.81
N ILE A 89 -4.00 -3.54 8.53
CA ILE A 89 -3.12 -4.08 7.49
C ILE A 89 -1.79 -4.41 8.14
N GLU A 90 -1.28 -5.62 7.88
CA GLU A 90 0.07 -6.02 8.24
C GLU A 90 0.77 -6.53 6.97
N TYR A 91 1.98 -6.04 6.72
CA TYR A 91 2.78 -6.44 5.57
C TYR A 91 4.23 -6.66 5.98
N ASN A 92 4.78 -7.84 5.66
CA ASN A 92 6.12 -8.26 6.07
C ASN A 92 7.12 -8.34 4.89
N GLY A 93 6.78 -7.76 3.74
CA GLY A 93 7.55 -7.91 2.50
C GLY A 93 7.07 -9.03 1.58
N GLU A 94 6.39 -10.05 2.11
CA GLU A 94 5.90 -11.18 1.32
C GLU A 94 4.36 -11.28 1.29
N ILE A 95 3.73 -11.13 2.44
CA ILE A 95 2.31 -11.40 2.64
C ILE A 95 1.64 -10.16 3.21
N ILE A 96 0.55 -9.73 2.57
CA ILE A 96 -0.34 -8.71 3.10
C ILE A 96 -1.48 -9.43 3.83
N LYS A 97 -1.62 -9.15 5.13
CA LYS A 97 -2.81 -9.54 5.91
C LYS A 97 -3.68 -8.32 6.08
N THR A 98 -4.94 -8.43 5.67
CA THR A 98 -5.92 -7.36 5.83
C THR A 98 -7.09 -7.87 6.66
N LYS A 99 -7.47 -7.10 7.69
CA LYS A 99 -8.72 -7.28 8.43
C LYS A 99 -9.56 -6.03 8.21
N GLN A 100 -10.70 -6.18 7.55
CA GLN A 100 -11.64 -5.09 7.36
C GLN A 100 -12.87 -5.35 8.21
N ASN A 101 -13.03 -4.56 9.27
CA ASN A 101 -14.14 -4.72 10.22
C ASN A 101 -15.39 -3.97 9.72
N ILE A 102 -15.20 -2.82 9.07
CA ILE A 102 -16.28 -1.98 8.57
C ILE A 102 -15.93 -1.53 7.14
N PHE A 103 -16.87 -1.73 6.22
CA PHE A 103 -16.76 -1.22 4.85
C PHE A 103 -17.35 0.18 4.74
N ILE A 104 -16.59 1.11 4.20
CA ILE A 104 -17.02 2.47 3.87
C ILE A 104 -16.79 2.67 2.38
N LYS A 105 -17.86 2.89 1.62
CA LYS A 105 -17.84 2.87 0.14
C LYS A 105 -16.95 3.95 -0.46
N GLU A 106 -16.84 5.07 0.24
CA GLU A 106 -16.13 6.26 -0.19
C GLU A 106 -14.63 6.22 0.14
N LEU A 107 -14.18 5.24 0.91
CA LEU A 107 -12.77 5.04 1.19
C LEU A 107 -12.13 4.12 0.16
N PRO A 108 -10.87 4.35 -0.23
CA PRO A 108 -10.12 3.39 -1.01
C PRO A 108 -10.04 2.04 -0.30
N ALA A 109 -9.86 0.97 -1.07
CA ALA A 109 -9.60 -0.35 -0.50
C ALA A 109 -8.33 -0.30 0.38
N PRO A 110 -8.24 -1.08 1.48
CA PRO A 110 -7.08 -1.03 2.38
C PRO A 110 -5.73 -1.20 1.66
N GLN A 111 -5.66 -2.10 0.68
CA GLN A 111 -4.44 -2.32 -0.11
C GLN A 111 -4.02 -1.07 -0.92
N GLN A 112 -4.97 -0.25 -1.36
CA GLN A 112 -4.66 1.02 -2.01
C GLN A 112 -4.06 2.01 -1.01
N VAL A 113 -4.65 2.12 0.18
CA VAL A 113 -4.12 2.96 1.27
C VAL A 113 -2.70 2.53 1.62
N LEU A 114 -2.44 1.22 1.71
CA LEU A 114 -1.09 0.68 1.92
C LEU A 114 -0.11 1.13 0.82
N SER A 115 -0.51 1.03 -0.46
CA SER A 115 0.31 1.46 -1.59
C SER A 115 0.66 2.95 -1.52
N ASP A 116 -0.32 3.80 -1.23
CA ASP A 116 -0.11 5.25 -1.14
C ASP A 116 0.84 5.60 0.02
N ILE A 117 0.67 4.96 1.18
CA ILE A 117 1.57 5.11 2.33
C ILE A 117 3.00 4.70 1.92
N MET A 118 3.17 3.53 1.34
CA MET A 118 4.49 3.03 0.93
C MET A 118 5.13 3.90 -0.15
N LEU A 119 4.37 4.42 -1.11
CA LEU A 119 4.85 5.38 -2.11
C LEU A 119 5.33 6.67 -1.45
N SER A 120 4.70 7.09 -0.35
CA SER A 120 5.02 8.33 0.33
C SER A 120 6.27 8.26 1.23
N ILE A 121 6.57 7.09 1.83
CA ILE A 121 7.63 6.98 2.85
C ILE A 121 8.84 6.14 2.43
N LEU A 122 8.70 5.18 1.51
CA LEU A 122 9.83 4.31 1.13
C LEU A 122 10.83 5.02 0.21
N PRO A 123 12.11 4.61 0.21
CA PRO A 123 13.09 5.08 -0.76
C PRO A 123 12.66 4.80 -2.20
N ILE A 124 12.93 5.74 -3.12
CA ILE A 124 12.51 5.62 -4.53
C ILE A 124 13.10 4.38 -5.21
N GLN A 125 14.29 3.94 -4.79
CA GLN A 125 15.00 2.81 -5.37
C GLN A 125 14.24 1.49 -5.16
N GLN A 126 13.52 1.37 -4.04
CA GLN A 126 12.71 0.18 -3.76
C GLN A 126 11.52 0.09 -4.70
N TRP A 127 10.89 1.23 -4.99
CA TRP A 127 9.82 1.30 -5.97
C TRP A 127 10.34 1.06 -7.39
N GLN A 128 11.46 1.68 -7.76
CA GLN A 128 12.01 1.54 -9.11
C GLN A 128 12.32 0.07 -9.48
N ALA A 129 12.61 -0.79 -8.50
CA ALA A 129 12.85 -2.22 -8.71
C ALA A 129 11.58 -3.03 -9.03
N VAL A 130 10.40 -2.52 -8.70
CA VAL A 130 9.12 -3.21 -8.91
C VAL A 130 8.22 -2.52 -9.92
N LEU A 131 8.48 -1.26 -10.25
CA LEU A 131 7.71 -0.49 -11.23
C LEU A 131 7.80 -1.13 -12.63
N PRO A 132 6.71 -1.07 -13.43
CA PRO A 132 6.74 -1.52 -14.81
C PRO A 132 7.75 -0.74 -15.67
N GLU A 133 8.11 -1.30 -16.82
CA GLU A 133 8.96 -0.61 -17.79
C GLU A 133 8.35 0.73 -18.22
N GLY A 134 9.20 1.75 -18.37
CA GLY A 134 8.78 3.11 -18.73
C GLY A 134 8.21 3.95 -17.58
N TRP A 135 7.88 3.35 -16.43
CA TRP A 135 7.41 4.08 -15.25
C TRP A 135 8.55 4.71 -14.47
N GLN A 136 8.29 5.91 -13.92
CA GLN A 136 9.30 6.70 -13.24
C GLN A 136 8.75 7.30 -11.95
N LEU A 137 9.53 7.18 -10.86
CA LEU A 137 9.25 7.86 -9.60
C LEU A 137 10.27 8.98 -9.38
N PHE A 138 9.80 10.22 -9.50
CA PHE A 138 10.62 11.40 -9.27
C PHE A 138 10.44 11.90 -7.86
N ASP A 139 11.54 12.27 -7.21
CA ASP A 139 11.53 12.87 -5.88
C ASP A 139 12.42 14.10 -5.85
N LYS A 140 11.82 15.29 -5.79
CA LYS A 140 12.51 16.57 -5.88
C LYS A 140 11.83 17.63 -5.04
N GLN A 141 12.62 18.33 -4.22
CA GLN A 141 12.15 19.40 -3.33
C GLN A 141 10.96 18.90 -2.47
N LEU A 142 9.81 19.53 -2.59
CA LEU A 142 8.62 19.24 -1.78
C LEU A 142 7.69 18.22 -2.44
N HIS A 143 8.06 17.63 -3.59
CA HIS A 143 7.18 16.77 -4.36
C HIS A 143 7.81 15.42 -4.68
N ARG A 144 6.98 14.38 -4.64
CA ARG A 144 7.24 13.08 -5.25
C ARG A 144 6.15 12.75 -6.25
N LYS A 145 6.54 12.41 -7.48
CA LYS A 145 5.59 12.16 -8.58
C LYS A 145 5.84 10.79 -9.20
N LEU A 146 4.78 10.01 -9.31
CA LEU A 146 4.76 8.77 -10.08
C LEU A 146 4.22 9.09 -11.48
N ILE A 147 5.02 8.79 -12.50
CA ILE A 147 4.70 9.02 -13.92
C ILE A 147 4.68 7.68 -14.62
N ASN A 148 3.65 7.44 -15.44
CA ASN A 148 3.55 6.20 -16.23
C ASN A 148 4.40 6.25 -17.52
N ASP A 149 4.40 5.14 -18.24
CA ASP A 149 5.04 4.95 -19.54
C ASP A 149 4.55 5.91 -20.64
N LYS A 150 3.38 6.54 -20.45
CA LYS A 150 2.80 7.54 -21.34
C LYS A 150 3.09 8.99 -20.92
N GLN A 151 3.97 9.20 -19.95
CA GLN A 151 4.31 10.52 -19.39
C GLN A 151 3.13 11.21 -18.66
N GLU A 152 2.12 10.45 -18.23
CA GLU A 152 1.00 10.95 -17.44
C GLU A 152 1.33 10.87 -15.95
N THR A 153 1.02 11.92 -15.19
CA THR A 153 1.17 11.89 -13.73
C THR A 153 0.06 11.02 -13.14
N VAL A 154 0.45 9.97 -12.43
CA VAL A 154 -0.45 9.01 -11.78
C VAL A 154 -0.74 9.45 -10.35
N ILE A 155 0.32 9.82 -9.61
CA ILE A 155 0.26 10.29 -8.23
C ILE A 155 1.21 11.48 -8.06
N ASP A 156 0.78 12.50 -7.30
CA ASP A 156 1.63 13.59 -6.79
C ASP A 156 1.51 13.65 -5.26
N ILE A 157 2.64 13.56 -4.57
CA ILE A 157 2.75 13.57 -3.10
C ILE A 157 3.49 14.84 -2.72
N THR A 158 2.86 15.65 -1.87
CA THR A 158 3.43 16.89 -1.35
C THR A 158 3.96 16.67 0.07
N TYR A 159 5.12 17.26 0.36
CA TYR A 159 5.78 17.26 1.66
C TYR A 159 5.98 18.69 2.16
N GLN A 160 6.14 18.84 3.47
CA GLN A 160 6.46 20.15 4.06
C GLN A 160 7.96 20.48 3.98
N GLU A 161 8.82 19.46 3.88
CA GLU A 161 10.28 19.60 3.94
C GLU A 161 10.94 18.98 2.70
N SER A 162 12.09 19.54 2.31
CA SER A 162 12.93 18.97 1.25
C SER A 162 13.60 17.66 1.72
N PRO A 163 14.09 16.81 0.81
CA PRO A 163 14.70 15.54 1.18
C PRO A 163 15.91 15.75 2.10
N THR A 164 15.94 15.00 3.19
CA THR A 164 17.07 14.91 4.12
C THR A 164 17.42 13.43 4.35
N ASN A 165 18.21 13.13 5.36
CA ASN A 165 18.43 11.75 5.82
C ASN A 165 17.25 11.18 6.64
N LYS A 166 16.26 12.01 7.01
CA LYS A 166 15.04 11.58 7.70
C LYS A 166 13.96 11.15 6.71
N ILE A 167 13.11 10.23 7.13
CA ILE A 167 11.89 9.89 6.37
C ILE A 167 10.96 11.10 6.41
N ARG A 168 10.59 11.61 5.23
CA ARG A 168 9.64 12.72 5.14
C ARG A 168 8.22 12.24 5.40
N LYS A 169 7.46 13.03 6.15
CA LYS A 169 6.02 12.83 6.35
C LYS A 169 5.25 13.58 5.24
N PRO A 170 4.40 12.91 4.45
CA PRO A 170 3.59 13.58 3.44
C PRO A 170 2.51 14.46 4.10
N ILE A 171 2.12 15.54 3.43
CA ILE A 171 1.01 16.41 3.86
C ILE A 171 -0.18 16.34 2.89
N HIS A 172 0.05 15.88 1.67
CA HIS A 172 -1.01 15.73 0.67
C HIS A 172 -0.66 14.63 -0.33
N ILE A 173 -1.67 13.87 -0.77
CA ILE A 173 -1.57 12.90 -1.86
C ILE A 173 -2.70 13.19 -2.84
N GLN A 174 -2.36 13.42 -4.11
CA GLN A 174 -3.30 13.52 -5.22
C GLN A 174 -3.14 12.29 -6.12
N HIS A 175 -4.17 11.46 -6.23
CA HIS A 175 -4.16 10.30 -7.12
C HIS A 175 -5.01 10.57 -8.35
N TYR A 176 -4.39 10.88 -9.49
CA TYR A 176 -5.07 11.35 -10.70
C TYR A 176 -5.92 10.26 -11.37
N ILE A 177 -5.45 9.01 -11.38
CA ILE A 177 -6.17 7.91 -12.06
C ILE A 177 -7.40 7.44 -11.29
N PHE A 178 -7.31 7.38 -9.95
CA PHE A 178 -8.45 7.00 -9.10
C PHE A 178 -9.29 8.20 -8.65
N GLY A 179 -8.82 9.43 -8.87
CA GLY A 179 -9.60 10.66 -8.70
C GLY A 179 -9.87 11.05 -7.25
N TYR A 180 -9.11 10.54 -6.29
CA TYR A 180 -9.17 10.96 -4.90
C TYR A 180 -7.96 11.78 -4.50
N GLN A 181 -8.13 12.53 -3.43
CA GLN A 181 -7.06 13.26 -2.75
C GLN A 181 -7.13 13.00 -1.24
N ILE A 182 -5.96 13.06 -0.60
CA ILE A 182 -5.80 12.82 0.83
C ILE A 182 -5.05 14.02 1.40
N ALA A 183 -5.69 14.81 2.25
CA ALA A 183 -4.97 15.76 3.10
C ALA A 183 -4.53 15.05 4.38
N ILE A 184 -3.28 15.24 4.76
CA ILE A 184 -2.63 14.51 5.84
C ILE A 184 -2.22 15.51 6.92
N GLN A 185 -2.75 15.31 8.13
CA GLN A 185 -2.44 16.14 9.28
C GLN A 185 -1.81 15.27 10.37
N SER A 186 -0.57 15.58 10.74
CA SER A 186 0.09 14.93 11.88
C SER A 186 -0.68 15.21 13.18
N MET A 187 -0.79 14.18 14.02
CA MET A 187 -1.42 14.25 15.34
C MET A 187 -0.39 14.14 16.49
N GLU A 188 0.90 14.12 16.17
CA GLU A 188 1.95 14.14 17.19
C GLU A 188 1.94 15.48 17.94
N ALA A 189 2.12 15.43 19.26
CA ALA A 189 2.28 16.63 20.08
C ALA A 189 3.60 17.33 19.71
N LYS A 190 3.56 18.64 19.54
CA LYS A 190 4.75 19.48 19.35
C LYS A 190 5.54 19.66 20.63
#